data_AF-A0A4Q4NFI8-F1
#
_entry.id   AF-A0A4Q4NFI8-F1
#
_cell.length_a   1.000
_cell.length_b   1.000
_cell.length_c   1.000
_cell.angle_alpha   90.00
_cell.angle_beta   90.00
_cell.angle_gamma   90.00
#
_symmetry.space_group_name_H-M   'P 1'
#
loop_
_entity.id
_entity.type
_entity.pdbx_description
1 polymer ?
#
loop_
_entity_poly.entity_id
_entity_poly.type
_entity_poly.pdbx_seq_one_letter_code
_entity_poly.pdbx_strand_id
1 'polypeptide(L)'
;MHLLSTTTLILVAPILALAKDCAIYYTWSGTSNLDVWRDMHAVSMCNDIGGTMNEVGIENGGKPNMCGVCRDARGSTRDYERTISQDTVQEQIKFTVRCGWFGQNSCSA
;
A
#
# COMPACT_ATOMS: atom_id res chain seq x y z
N MET A 1 -17.83 38.33 42.83
CA MET A 1 -16.65 37.78 42.13
C MET A 1 -16.59 36.28 42.42
N HIS A 2 -17.02 35.42 41.50
CA HIS A 2 -16.72 33.98 41.62
C HIS A 2 -16.16 33.48 40.29
N LEU A 3 -15.00 32.85 40.42
CA LEU A 3 -14.07 32.48 39.36
C LEU A 3 -14.65 31.40 38.45
N LEU A 4 -14.48 31.58 37.14
CA LEU A 4 -14.60 30.52 36.15
C LEU A 4 -13.53 29.46 36.45
N SER A 5 -13.96 28.20 36.59
CA SER A 5 -13.07 27.05 36.44
C SER A 5 -13.56 26.26 35.23
N THR A 6 -13.11 26.67 34.05
CA THR A 6 -13.25 25.89 32.82
C THR A 6 -12.32 24.69 32.92
N THR A 7 -12.89 23.54 33.28
CA THR A 7 -12.21 22.25 33.26
C THR A 7 -12.01 21.84 31.80
N THR A 8 -10.85 22.18 31.24
CA THR A 8 -10.46 21.77 29.88
C THR A 8 -10.12 20.28 29.89
N LEU A 9 -11.09 19.45 29.53
CA LEU A 9 -10.92 18.00 29.40
C LEU A 9 -10.22 17.72 28.06
N ILE A 10 -8.90 17.56 28.08
CA ILE A 10 -8.13 17.14 26.91
C ILE A 10 -8.39 15.64 26.71
N LEU A 11 -9.35 15.32 25.84
CA LEU A 11 -9.52 13.96 25.29
C LEU A 11 -8.31 13.66 24.40
N VAL A 12 -7.26 13.08 24.98
CA VAL A 12 -6.22 12.40 24.20
C VAL A 12 -6.81 11.05 23.81
N ALA A 13 -7.64 11.02 22.77
CA ALA A 13 -8.08 9.77 22.19
C ALA A 13 -6.83 9.00 21.75
N PRO A 14 -6.60 7.77 22.21
CA PRO A 14 -5.59 6.93 21.58
C PRO A 14 -6.06 6.75 20.14
N ILE A 15 -5.31 7.30 19.19
CA ILE A 15 -5.51 7.03 17.78
C ILE A 15 -5.20 5.53 17.67
N LEU A 16 -6.23 4.70 17.81
CA LEU A 16 -6.19 3.30 17.42
C LEU A 16 -5.64 3.34 16.00
N ALA A 17 -4.39 2.92 15.84
CA ALA A 17 -3.75 2.79 14.54
C ALA A 17 -4.48 1.64 13.84
N LEU A 18 -5.67 1.96 13.31
CA LEU A 18 -6.46 1.05 12.51
C LEU A 18 -5.53 0.54 11.42
N ALA A 19 -5.39 -0.79 11.37
CA ALA A 19 -4.77 -1.43 10.24
C ALA A 19 -5.50 -0.92 9.00
N LYS A 20 -4.73 -0.49 8.01
CA LYS A 20 -5.28 0.09 6.77
C LYS A 20 -4.78 -0.70 5.60
N ASP A 21 -5.57 -0.71 4.54
CA ASP A 21 -5.15 -1.36 3.31
C ASP A 21 -4.24 -0.41 2.53
N CYS A 22 -3.36 -0.97 1.71
CA CYS A 22 -2.54 -0.21 0.79
C CYS A 22 -2.55 -0.87 -0.59
N ALA A 23 -2.83 -0.09 -1.62
CA ALA A 23 -2.62 -0.51 -2.99
C ALA A 23 -1.17 -0.22 -3.41
N ILE A 24 -0.54 -1.21 -4.02
CA ILE A 24 0.79 -1.13 -4.62
C ILE A 24 0.60 -1.12 -6.13
N TYR A 25 0.76 0.04 -6.75
CA TYR A 25 0.62 0.24 -8.20
C TYR A 25 1.97 0.11 -8.91
N TYR A 26 1.96 -0.45 -10.10
CA TYR A 26 3.13 -0.59 -10.97
C TYR A 26 2.70 -0.71 -12.43
N THR A 27 3.66 -0.53 -13.35
CA THR A 27 3.43 -0.76 -14.79
C THR A 27 4.12 -2.04 -15.23
N TRP A 28 3.42 -2.85 -16.02
CA TRP A 28 3.88 -4.15 -16.46
C TRP A 28 3.28 -4.57 -17.81
N SER A 29 4.13 -4.80 -18.82
CA SER A 29 3.73 -5.14 -20.19
C SER A 29 3.62 -6.64 -20.47
N GLY A 30 4.05 -7.50 -19.54
CA GLY A 30 3.87 -8.95 -19.59
C GLY A 30 5.04 -9.71 -20.24
N THR A 31 5.90 -10.28 -19.40
CA THR A 31 6.78 -11.42 -19.76
C THR A 31 6.73 -12.44 -18.61
N SER A 32 6.52 -13.72 -18.93
CA SER A 32 6.06 -14.74 -17.97
C SER A 32 6.99 -14.97 -16.77
N ASN A 33 8.30 -14.84 -16.95
CA ASN A 33 9.28 -15.05 -15.87
C ASN A 33 9.43 -13.82 -14.96
N LEU A 34 9.09 -12.64 -15.47
CA LEU A 34 9.19 -11.39 -14.71
C LEU A 34 7.87 -11.05 -14.00
N ASP A 35 6.75 -11.63 -14.43
CA ASP A 35 5.47 -11.60 -13.71
C ASP A 35 5.61 -12.11 -12.26
N VAL A 36 6.24 -13.28 -12.08
CA VAL A 36 6.46 -13.87 -10.74
C VAL A 36 7.38 -13.00 -9.90
N TRP A 37 8.47 -12.49 -10.49
CA TRP A 37 9.41 -11.63 -9.76
C TRP A 37 8.76 -10.34 -9.27
N ARG A 38 7.99 -9.68 -10.15
CA ARG A 38 7.20 -8.49 -9.85
C ARG A 38 6.22 -8.75 -8.71
N ASP A 39 5.45 -9.84 -8.78
CA ASP A 39 4.46 -10.18 -7.77
C ASP A 39 5.11 -10.46 -6.42
N MET A 40 6.21 -11.23 -6.41
CA MET A 40 7.00 -11.47 -5.21
C MET A 40 7.55 -10.17 -4.62
N HIS A 41 7.91 -9.20 -5.46
CA HIS A 41 8.39 -7.91 -4.98
C HIS A 41 7.27 -7.08 -4.35
N ALA A 42 6.08 -7.02 -4.98
CA ALA A 42 4.91 -6.38 -4.40
C ALA A 42 4.51 -7.02 -3.05
N VAL A 43 4.54 -8.36 -2.97
CA VAL A 43 4.33 -9.10 -1.72
C VAL A 43 5.38 -8.76 -0.67
N SER A 44 6.66 -8.69 -1.04
CA SER A 44 7.74 -8.28 -0.13
C SER A 44 7.50 -6.87 0.41
N MET A 45 7.12 -5.91 -0.44
CA MET A 45 6.81 -4.54 -0.01
C MET A 45 5.63 -4.49 0.94
N CYS A 46 4.61 -5.35 0.75
CA CYS A 46 3.49 -5.46 1.67
C CYS A 46 3.92 -6.00 3.05
N ASN A 47 4.76 -7.04 3.05
CA ASN A 47 5.33 -7.59 4.29
C ASN A 47 6.20 -6.55 5.02
N ASP A 48 6.97 -5.72 4.29
CA ASP A 48 7.80 -4.65 4.85
C ASP A 48 6.98 -3.61 5.61
N ILE A 49 5.70 -3.40 5.25
CA ILE A 49 4.79 -2.49 5.97
C ILE A 49 3.90 -3.23 6.99
N GLY A 50 4.11 -4.53 7.16
CA GLY A 50 3.44 -5.38 8.15
C GLY A 50 2.07 -5.89 7.72
N GLY A 51 1.71 -5.76 6.44
CA GLY A 51 0.47 -6.28 5.89
C GLY A 51 0.62 -7.67 5.25
N THR A 52 -0.46 -8.16 4.66
CA THR A 52 -0.50 -9.41 3.88
C THR A 52 -1.11 -9.18 2.51
N MET A 53 -0.60 -9.83 1.47
CA MET A 53 -1.06 -9.64 0.10
C MET A 53 -1.43 -10.98 -0.53
N ASN A 54 -2.72 -11.17 -0.80
CA ASN A 54 -3.26 -12.30 -1.57
C ASN A 54 -3.84 -11.86 -2.92
N GLU A 55 -3.81 -10.56 -3.19
CA GLU A 55 -4.44 -9.91 -4.32
C GLU A 55 -3.34 -9.15 -5.07
N VAL A 56 -2.81 -9.73 -6.14
CA VAL A 56 -1.67 -9.18 -6.90
C VAL A 56 -1.89 -9.41 -8.39
N GLY A 57 -1.33 -8.54 -9.22
CA GLY A 57 -1.50 -8.62 -10.67
C GLY A 57 -2.92 -8.25 -11.12
N ILE A 58 -3.62 -7.41 -10.37
CA ILE A 58 -4.93 -6.88 -10.73
C ILE A 58 -4.73 -5.80 -11.80
N GLU A 59 -5.54 -5.81 -12.85
CA GLU A 59 -5.54 -4.76 -13.87
C GLU A 59 -6.19 -3.47 -13.32
N ASN A 60 -5.51 -2.34 -13.49
CA ASN A 60 -5.99 -1.03 -13.02
C ASN A 60 -6.33 -0.10 -14.19
N GLY A 61 -7.57 -0.18 -14.68
CA GLY A 61 -8.02 0.57 -15.86
C GLY A 61 -7.50 0.02 -17.20
N GLY A 62 -6.70 -1.06 -17.17
CA GLY A 62 -6.18 -1.78 -18.34
C GLY A 62 -4.65 -1.86 -18.37
N LYS A 63 -4.12 -2.88 -19.05
CA LYS A 63 -2.67 -3.05 -19.25
C LYS A 63 -2.04 -1.81 -19.92
N PRO A 64 -0.81 -1.43 -19.54
CA PRO A 64 0.11 -2.13 -18.64
C PRO A 64 -0.07 -1.75 -17.16
N ASN A 65 -1.14 -1.05 -16.77
CA ASN A 65 -1.30 -0.59 -15.40
C ASN A 65 -1.83 -1.72 -14.52
N MET A 66 -1.02 -2.09 -13.54
CA MET A 66 -1.29 -3.23 -12.66
C MET A 66 -1.16 -2.80 -11.21
N CYS A 67 -1.67 -3.63 -10.31
CA CYS A 67 -1.60 -3.37 -8.88
C CYS A 67 -1.79 -4.63 -8.04
N GLY A 68 -1.46 -4.53 -6.76
CA GLY A 68 -1.88 -5.47 -5.73
C GLY A 68 -2.41 -4.74 -4.51
N VAL A 69 -3.22 -5.42 -3.70
CA VAL A 69 -3.77 -4.89 -2.45
C VAL A 69 -3.12 -5.58 -1.26
N CYS A 70 -2.43 -4.79 -0.46
CA CYS A 70 -1.86 -5.17 0.82
C CYS A 70 -2.89 -4.91 1.92
N ARG A 71 -3.33 -5.97 2.59
CA ARG A 71 -4.30 -5.92 3.69
C ARG A 71 -3.60 -5.74 5.02
N ASP A 72 -4.28 -5.06 5.93
CA ASP A 72 -3.86 -4.93 7.33
C ASP A 72 -2.45 -4.32 7.52
N ALA A 73 -2.04 -3.41 6.64
CA ALA A 73 -0.77 -2.71 6.81
C ALA A 73 -0.79 -1.85 8.08
N ARG A 74 0.40 -1.64 8.67
CA ARG A 74 0.56 -0.80 9.87
C ARG A 74 -0.07 0.57 9.63
N GLY A 75 -0.94 1.03 10.54
CA GLY A 75 -1.65 2.30 10.38
C GLY A 75 -0.75 3.53 10.20
N SER A 76 0.49 3.49 10.71
CA SER A 76 1.50 4.54 10.53
C SER A 76 2.15 4.57 9.15
N THR A 77 1.91 3.58 8.29
CA THR A 77 2.46 3.50 6.94
C THR A 77 2.00 4.72 6.15
N ARG A 78 2.93 5.44 5.53
CA ARG A 78 2.60 6.59 4.68
C ARG A 78 2.57 6.16 3.22
N ASP A 79 2.00 6.99 2.37
CA ASP A 79 2.16 6.84 0.94
C ASP A 79 3.63 7.08 0.57
N TYR A 80 4.16 6.23 -0.31
CA TYR A 80 5.54 6.36 -0.79
C TYR A 80 5.69 5.80 -2.20
N GLU A 81 6.86 6.02 -2.79
CA GLU A 81 7.23 5.49 -4.09
C GLU A 81 8.61 4.85 -3.98
N ARG A 82 8.83 3.74 -4.68
CA ARG A 82 10.10 3.02 -4.70
C ARG A 82 10.36 2.49 -6.09
N THR A 83 11.51 2.82 -6.64
CA THR A 83 12.00 2.22 -7.89
C THR A 83 12.88 1.03 -7.54
N ILE A 84 12.62 -0.10 -8.20
CA ILE A 84 13.37 -1.34 -8.02
C ILE A 84 13.98 -1.72 -9.35
N SER A 85 15.30 -1.87 -9.35
CA SER A 85 16.05 -2.37 -10.49
C SER A 85 16.22 -3.88 -10.37
N GLN A 86 16.04 -4.59 -11.48
CA GLN A 86 16.41 -5.99 -11.57
C GLN A 86 17.64 -6.13 -12.47
N ASP A 87 18.78 -6.40 -11.86
CA ASP A 87 20.08 -6.43 -12.56
C ASP A 87 20.13 -7.43 -13.72
N THR A 88 19.39 -8.53 -13.62
CA THR A 88 19.37 -9.61 -14.62
C THR A 88 18.70 -9.21 -15.94
N VAL A 89 17.73 -8.30 -15.91
CA VAL A 89 16.97 -7.88 -17.10
C VAL A 89 17.09 -6.39 -17.40
N GLN A 90 17.86 -5.65 -16.59
CA GLN A 90 18.09 -4.20 -16.72
C GLN A 90 16.80 -3.38 -16.75
N GLU A 91 15.71 -3.90 -16.17
CA GLU A 91 14.45 -3.18 -16.06
C GLU A 91 14.34 -2.48 -14.70
N GLN A 92 13.75 -1.28 -14.73
CA GLN A 92 13.40 -0.53 -13.54
C GLN A 92 11.89 -0.46 -13.44
N ILE A 93 11.34 -0.98 -12.35
CA ILE A 93 9.91 -0.88 -12.06
C ILE A 93 9.71 0.16 -10.96
N LYS A 94 8.89 1.17 -11.25
CA LYS A 94 8.40 2.11 -10.26
C LYS A 94 7.17 1.53 -9.57
N PHE A 95 7.28 1.30 -8.28
CA PHE A 95 6.17 0.95 -7.40
C PHE A 95 5.68 2.18 -6.66
N THR A 96 4.37 2.38 -6.63
CA THR A 96 3.70 3.46 -5.93
C THR A 96 2.78 2.85 -4.89
N VAL A 97 2.97 3.20 -3.61
CA VAL A 97 2.11 2.73 -2.52
C VAL A 97 1.18 3.85 -2.09
N ARG A 98 -0.12 3.57 -2.06
CA ARG A 98 -1.15 4.45 -1.51
C ARG A 98 -2.00 3.69 -0.52
N CYS A 99 -2.18 4.24 0.67
CA CYS A 99 -2.90 3.58 1.74
C CYS A 99 -4.25 4.24 2.01
N GLY A 100 -5.28 3.42 2.18
CA GLY A 100 -6.67 3.83 2.29
C GLY A 100 -7.56 2.63 2.53
N TRP A 101 -8.79 2.70 2.01
CA TRP A 101 -9.69 1.57 1.96
C TRP A 101 -9.79 1.11 0.50
N PHE A 102 -9.65 -0.19 0.25
CA PHE A 102 -9.68 -0.75 -1.09
C PHE A 102 -10.66 -1.92 -1.14
N GLY A 103 -11.47 -1.99 -2.19
CA GLY A 103 -12.36 -3.14 -2.41
C GLY A 103 -11.59 -4.44 -2.62
N GLN A 104 -12.27 -5.58 -2.49
CA GLN A 104 -11.69 -6.87 -2.84
C GLN A 104 -11.44 -6.96 -4.35
N ASN A 105 -10.25 -7.41 -4.75
CA ASN A 105 -9.75 -7.49 -6.13
C ASN A 105 -9.88 -6.17 -6.91
N SER A 106 -9.85 -5.04 -6.21
CA SER A 106 -9.97 -3.71 -6.80
C SER A 106 -8.89 -2.80 -6.23
N CYS A 107 -8.17 -2.15 -7.13
CA CYS A 107 -7.22 -1.08 -6.78
C CYS A 107 -7.81 0.31 -6.94
N SER A 108 -9.09 0.40 -7.30
CA SER A 108 -9.85 1.63 -7.14
C SER A 108 -10.29 1.72 -5.68
N ALA A 109 -9.84 2.79 -5.02
CA ALA A 109 -10.28 3.16 -3.67
C ALA A 109 -11.71 3.73 -3.69
#